data_AF-A0A7W4FKP4-F1
#
_entry.id   AF-A0A7W4FKP4-F1
#
_cell.length_a   1.000
_cell.length_b   1.000
_cell.length_c   1.000
_cell.angle_alpha   90.00
_cell.angle_beta   90.00
_cell.angle_gamma   90.00
#
_symmetry.space_group_name_H-M   'P 1'
#
loop_
_entity.id
_entity.type
_entity.pdbx_description
1 polymer ?
#
loop_
_entity_poly.entity_id
_entity_poly.type
_entity_poly.pdbx_seq_one_letter_code
_entity_poly.pdbx_strand_id
1 'polypeptide(L)'
;MISDKSKNLLEKMRIDSDEYFKSLHKKFGDDYRVFADVLDSFDCESKTEPKFAFRDFWQQKYASYSIESELCNWAFELFNNLKRFYSGGVFELFKSKQAEWGAPPVRIKREDVPTTSDIEMLEEEVTIYRGLSTDEFASKNFAQSWTIDRQIAKKFAHEVYKDKIQGIVVKGVVSRDKIIYFDASDKEQEVIIEYGAEIFAQTKTIKAVS
;
A
#
# COMPACT_ATOMS: atom_id res chain seq x y z
N MET A 1 18.32 12.55 -12.96
CA MET A 1 18.36 11.07 -13.17
C MET A 1 18.14 10.46 -11.81
N ILE A 2 17.30 9.44 -11.69
CA ILE A 2 17.06 8.77 -10.39
C ILE A 2 18.33 8.00 -10.01
N SER A 3 18.82 8.18 -8.79
CA SER A 3 20.04 7.53 -8.31
C SER A 3 19.84 6.02 -8.10
N ASP A 4 20.91 5.24 -8.22
CA ASP A 4 20.89 3.80 -7.89
C ASP A 4 20.59 3.58 -6.40
N LYS A 5 21.00 4.52 -5.53
CA LYS A 5 20.68 4.51 -4.10
C LYS A 5 19.16 4.50 -3.88
N SER A 6 18.46 5.45 -4.49
CA SER A 6 17.00 5.56 -4.42
C SER A 6 16.29 4.30 -4.92
N LYS A 7 16.73 3.75 -6.06
CA LYS A 7 16.16 2.50 -6.61
C LYS A 7 16.35 1.32 -5.68
N ASN A 8 17.58 1.11 -5.19
CA ASN A 8 17.91 0.04 -4.27
C ASN A 8 17.10 0.13 -2.95
N LEU A 9 16.85 1.34 -2.46
CA LEU A 9 16.02 1.56 -1.26
C LEU A 9 14.57 1.15 -1.51
N LEU A 10 13.97 1.58 -2.61
CA LEU A 10 12.60 1.19 -2.98
C LEU A 10 12.47 -0.34 -3.15
N GLU A 11 13.45 -0.99 -3.75
CA GLU A 11 13.47 -2.45 -3.90
C GLU A 11 13.48 -3.17 -2.54
N LYS A 12 14.27 -2.68 -1.57
CA LYS A 12 14.25 -3.18 -0.18
C LYS A 12 12.89 -3.00 0.49
N MET A 13 12.17 -1.93 0.15
CA MET A 13 10.81 -1.66 0.59
C MET A 13 9.75 -2.47 -0.18
N ARG A 14 10.14 -3.36 -1.11
CA ARG A 14 9.25 -4.10 -2.04
C ARG A 14 8.42 -3.21 -2.96
N ILE A 15 8.96 -2.05 -3.32
CA ILE A 15 8.34 -1.11 -4.25
C ILE A 15 9.06 -1.22 -5.60
N ASP A 16 8.28 -1.35 -6.67
CA ASP A 16 8.78 -1.33 -8.03
C ASP A 16 9.18 0.10 -8.41
N SER A 17 10.49 0.36 -8.50
CA SER A 17 11.00 1.71 -8.68
C SER A 17 10.60 2.30 -10.04
N ASP A 18 10.61 1.49 -11.11
CA ASP A 18 10.25 1.92 -12.45
C ASP A 18 8.75 2.22 -12.55
N GLU A 19 7.89 1.36 -12.01
CA GLU A 19 6.45 1.61 -11.93
C GLU A 19 6.16 2.89 -11.12
N TYR A 20 6.82 3.04 -9.96
CA TYR A 20 6.60 4.17 -9.07
C TYR A 20 6.99 5.49 -9.73
N PHE A 21 8.22 5.61 -10.24
CA PHE A 21 8.67 6.85 -10.87
C PHE A 21 7.93 7.16 -12.16
N LYS A 22 7.51 6.15 -12.94
CA LYS A 22 6.63 6.36 -14.09
C LYS A 22 5.27 6.91 -13.67
N SER A 23 4.70 6.42 -12.57
CA SER A 23 3.42 6.91 -12.03
C SER A 23 3.53 8.37 -11.53
N LEU A 24 4.62 8.70 -10.84
CA LEU A 24 4.89 10.05 -10.35
C LEU A 24 5.13 11.02 -11.51
N HIS A 25 5.92 10.64 -12.51
CA HIS A 25 6.15 11.46 -13.70
C HIS A 25 4.83 11.72 -14.47
N LYS A 26 3.97 10.71 -14.58
CA LYS A 26 2.64 10.89 -15.19
C LYS A 26 1.78 11.90 -14.42
N LYS A 27 1.92 11.98 -13.09
CA LYS A 27 1.11 12.86 -12.23
C LYS A 27 1.67 14.27 -12.09
N PHE A 28 2.98 14.41 -11.89
CA PHE A 28 3.65 15.67 -11.53
C PHE A 28 4.58 16.20 -12.64
N GLY A 29 4.65 15.53 -13.79
CA GLY A 29 5.62 15.89 -14.83
C GLY A 29 7.04 15.83 -14.28
N ASP A 30 7.87 16.79 -14.66
CA ASP A 30 9.28 16.89 -14.28
C ASP A 30 9.54 17.10 -12.77
N ASP A 31 8.53 17.54 -12.02
CA ASP A 31 8.62 17.79 -10.58
C ASP A 31 8.69 16.51 -9.74
N TYR A 32 8.44 15.35 -10.36
CA TYR A 32 8.58 14.03 -9.72
C TYR A 32 10.00 13.75 -9.18
N ARG A 33 11.00 14.54 -9.58
CA ARG A 33 12.38 14.41 -9.10
C ARG A 33 12.49 14.69 -7.59
N VAL A 34 11.55 15.44 -7.00
CA VAL A 34 11.44 15.67 -5.55
C VAL A 34 11.46 14.35 -4.77
N PHE A 35 10.81 13.30 -5.27
CA PHE A 35 10.71 12.02 -4.58
C PHE A 35 12.05 11.29 -4.53
N ALA A 36 12.90 11.45 -5.56
CA ALA A 36 14.27 10.94 -5.54
C ALA A 36 15.11 11.71 -4.50
N ASP A 37 14.95 13.03 -4.45
CA ASP A 37 15.63 13.86 -3.45
C ASP A 37 15.25 13.46 -2.02
N VAL A 38 13.98 13.12 -1.76
CA VAL A 38 13.53 12.60 -0.45
C VAL A 38 14.25 11.28 -0.12
N LEU A 39 14.24 10.31 -1.04
CA LEU A 39 14.90 9.01 -0.86
C LEU A 39 16.41 9.14 -0.67
N ASP A 40 17.04 10.10 -1.35
CA ASP A 40 18.48 10.32 -1.25
C ASP A 40 18.87 11.09 0.02
N SER A 41 17.99 11.96 0.53
CA SER A 41 18.27 12.85 1.67
C SER A 41 17.97 12.24 3.03
N PHE A 42 17.00 11.33 3.12
CA PHE A 42 16.57 10.75 4.40
C PHE A 42 17.00 9.30 4.54
N ASP A 43 17.81 9.04 5.57
CA ASP A 43 18.14 7.70 6.01
C ASP A 43 17.58 7.49 7.42
N CYS A 44 16.29 7.11 7.48
CA CYS A 44 15.60 7.01 8.77
C CYS A 44 16.02 5.76 9.58
N GLU A 45 17.07 5.04 9.19
CA GLU A 45 17.61 3.87 9.89
C GLU A 45 17.97 4.18 11.34
N SER A 46 18.58 5.34 11.57
CA SER A 46 18.98 5.78 12.91
C SER A 46 17.79 6.15 13.81
N LYS A 47 16.59 6.36 13.23
CA LYS A 47 15.41 6.92 13.91
C LYS A 47 15.67 8.26 14.63
N THR A 48 16.75 8.96 14.29
CA THR A 48 17.16 10.22 14.94
C THR A 48 16.75 11.47 14.16
N GLU A 49 15.94 11.31 13.10
CA GLU A 49 15.52 12.44 12.28
C GLU A 49 14.85 13.51 13.13
N PRO A 50 15.29 14.78 13.04
CA PRO A 50 14.65 15.88 13.76
C PRO A 50 13.15 15.92 13.49
N LYS A 51 12.38 16.36 14.50
CA LYS A 51 10.91 16.47 14.40
C LYS A 51 10.44 17.24 13.16
N PHE A 52 11.23 18.22 12.70
CA PHE A 52 10.92 19.08 11.56
C PHE A 52 11.79 18.80 10.32
N ALA A 53 12.51 17.67 10.26
CA ALA A 53 13.47 17.37 9.21
C ALA A 53 12.90 17.52 7.79
N PHE A 54 11.70 16.97 7.54
CA PHE A 54 11.03 17.12 6.24
C PHE A 54 10.67 18.58 5.93
N ARG A 55 10.15 19.33 6.91
CA ARG A 55 9.78 20.73 6.72
C ARG A 55 11.01 21.56 6.37
N ASP A 56 12.12 21.35 7.06
CA ASP A 56 13.37 22.06 6.83
C ASP A 56 13.93 21.73 5.44
N PHE A 57 13.93 20.45 5.05
CA PHE A 57 14.26 20.01 3.69
C PHE A 57 13.39 20.69 2.62
N TRP A 58 12.07 20.71 2.82
CA TRP A 58 11.14 21.30 1.88
C TRP A 58 11.37 22.80 1.71
N GLN A 59 11.51 23.52 2.83
CA GLN A 59 11.75 24.96 2.82
C GLN A 59 13.11 25.33 2.22
N GLN A 60 14.12 24.47 2.31
CA GLN A 60 15.44 24.74 1.74
C GLN A 60 15.50 24.47 0.23
N LYS A 61 14.91 23.38 -0.26
CA LYS A 61 15.04 22.95 -1.67
C LYS A 61 13.85 23.30 -2.55
N TYR A 62 12.65 23.42 -1.97
CA TYR A 62 11.37 23.49 -2.69
C TYR A 62 10.48 24.63 -2.18
N ALA A 63 11.09 25.72 -1.70
CA ALA A 63 10.39 26.87 -1.10
C ALA A 63 9.36 27.55 -2.02
N SER A 64 9.51 27.38 -3.34
CA SER A 64 8.58 27.90 -4.35
C SER A 64 7.24 27.15 -4.37
N TYR A 65 7.15 25.96 -3.77
CA TYR A 65 5.94 25.16 -3.68
C TYR A 65 5.26 25.36 -2.32
N SER A 66 3.93 25.53 -2.32
CA SER A 66 3.14 25.57 -1.09
C SER A 66 3.33 24.29 -0.28
N ILE A 67 3.40 24.41 1.05
CA ILE A 67 3.47 23.25 1.95
C ILE A 67 2.16 22.44 1.95
N GLU A 68 1.08 23.04 1.48
CA GLU A 68 -0.24 22.38 1.31
C GLU A 68 -0.42 21.81 -0.10
N SER A 69 0.59 21.95 -0.98
CA SER A 69 0.51 21.42 -2.33
C SER A 69 0.42 19.89 -2.33
N GLU A 70 -0.27 19.33 -3.33
CA GLU A 70 -0.38 17.88 -3.50
C GLU A 70 1.01 17.22 -3.62
N LEU A 71 1.95 17.87 -4.32
CA LEU A 71 3.33 17.43 -4.44
C LEU A 71 4.03 17.33 -3.07
N CYS A 72 3.87 18.35 -2.21
CA CYS A 72 4.40 18.34 -0.85
C CYS A 72 3.78 17.23 -0.01
N ASN A 73 2.45 17.06 -0.07
CA ASN A 73 1.74 16.05 0.70
C ASN A 73 2.19 14.62 0.32
N TRP A 74 2.36 14.35 -0.98
CA TRP A 74 2.84 13.05 -1.47
C TRP A 74 4.31 12.81 -1.11
N ALA A 75 5.16 13.83 -1.21
CA ALA A 75 6.56 13.73 -0.80
C ALA A 75 6.69 13.50 0.72
N PHE A 76 5.82 14.12 1.52
CA PHE A 76 5.77 13.93 2.96
C PHE A 76 5.29 12.51 3.33
N GLU A 77 4.33 11.96 2.60
CA GLU A 77 3.92 10.56 2.79
C GLU A 77 5.03 9.58 2.42
N LEU A 78 5.84 9.85 1.38
CA LEU A 78 7.04 9.05 1.10
C LEU A 78 8.03 9.10 2.28
N PHE A 79 8.28 10.28 2.85
CA PHE A 79 9.10 10.42 4.04
C PHE A 79 8.53 9.63 5.24
N ASN A 80 7.22 9.65 5.48
CA ASN A 80 6.60 8.85 6.53
C ASN A 80 6.70 7.35 6.25
N ASN A 81 6.60 6.93 4.99
CA ASN A 81 6.79 5.54 4.58
C ASN A 81 8.23 5.04 4.81
N LEU A 82 9.24 5.89 4.61
CA LEU A 82 10.60 5.57 5.03
C LEU A 82 10.66 5.31 6.54
N LYS A 83 10.07 6.19 7.35
CA LYS A 83 10.05 6.00 8.82
C LYS A 83 9.34 4.71 9.24
N ARG A 84 8.23 4.35 8.60
CA ARG A 84 7.51 3.08 8.85
C ARG A 84 8.40 1.88 8.50
N PHE A 85 9.02 1.90 7.32
CA PHE A 85 9.94 0.85 6.86
C PHE A 85 11.12 0.65 7.82
N TYR A 86 11.79 1.72 8.25
CA TYR A 86 12.89 1.60 9.20
C TYR A 86 12.42 1.27 10.64
N SER A 87 11.13 1.45 10.94
CA SER A 87 10.59 1.15 12.26
C SER A 87 10.18 -0.31 12.44
N GLY A 88 9.50 -0.89 11.45
CA GLY A 88 8.97 -2.25 11.52
C GLY A 88 9.07 -3.02 10.20
N GLY A 89 9.98 -2.63 9.32
CA GLY A 89 10.24 -3.31 8.05
C GLY A 89 9.13 -3.13 7.03
N VAL A 90 9.13 -4.02 6.04
CA VAL A 90 8.13 -4.04 4.95
C VAL A 90 6.72 -4.29 5.51
N PHE A 91 6.57 -5.09 6.57
CA PHE A 91 5.26 -5.36 7.17
C PHE A 91 4.60 -4.11 7.75
N GLU A 92 5.31 -3.34 8.57
CA GLU A 92 4.81 -2.08 9.12
C GLU A 92 4.50 -1.07 8.00
N LEU A 93 5.38 -0.96 7.00
CA LEU A 93 5.12 -0.14 5.82
C LEU A 93 3.83 -0.57 5.11
N PHE A 94 3.64 -1.87 4.88
CA PHE A 94 2.47 -2.39 4.17
C PHE A 94 1.17 -2.11 4.92
N LYS A 95 1.14 -2.33 6.25
CA LYS A 95 -0.05 -2.17 7.10
C LYS A 95 -0.42 -0.71 7.35
N SER A 96 0.57 0.18 7.45
CA SER A 96 0.36 1.56 7.94
C SER A 96 0.42 2.64 6.85
N LYS A 97 0.73 2.29 5.59
CA LYS A 97 0.78 3.25 4.47
C LYS A 97 -0.60 3.85 4.16
N GLN A 98 -0.62 5.11 3.76
CA GLN A 98 -1.86 5.78 3.36
C GLN A 98 -1.96 5.84 1.84
N ALA A 99 -2.73 4.91 1.27
CA ALA A 99 -2.85 4.78 -0.18
C ALA A 99 -3.45 6.03 -0.85
N GLU A 100 -4.33 6.79 -0.18
CA GLU A 100 -4.92 8.01 -0.76
C GLU A 100 -3.90 9.14 -0.94
N TRP A 101 -2.75 9.06 -0.26
CA TRP A 101 -1.71 10.09 -0.26
C TRP A 101 -0.53 9.72 -1.18
N GLY A 102 -0.79 8.87 -2.17
CA GLY A 102 0.18 8.50 -3.20
C GLY A 102 1.21 7.47 -2.77
N ALA A 103 0.96 6.75 -1.66
CA ALA A 103 1.82 5.67 -1.25
C ALA A 103 1.89 4.59 -2.35
N PRO A 104 3.10 4.18 -2.78
CA PRO A 104 3.26 3.20 -3.85
C PRO A 104 2.72 1.82 -3.44
N PRO A 105 2.38 0.97 -4.43
CA PRO A 105 2.15 -0.45 -4.18
C PRO A 105 3.38 -1.09 -3.54
N VAL A 106 3.16 -1.86 -2.47
CA VAL A 106 4.18 -2.64 -1.76
C VAL A 106 3.88 -4.12 -1.99
N ARG A 107 4.77 -4.83 -2.69
CA ARG A 107 4.59 -6.25 -3.04
C ARG A 107 5.20 -7.13 -1.95
N ILE A 108 4.57 -7.16 -0.78
CA ILE A 108 5.04 -7.87 0.42
C ILE A 108 5.13 -9.39 0.19
N LYS A 109 6.15 -10.04 0.76
CA LYS A 109 6.37 -11.48 0.64
C LYS A 109 6.29 -12.19 1.99
N ARG A 110 6.29 -13.52 1.96
CA ARG A 110 6.21 -14.35 3.18
C ARG A 110 7.37 -14.10 4.14
N GLU A 111 8.57 -13.87 3.63
CA GLU A 111 9.73 -13.56 4.47
C GLU A 111 9.67 -12.19 5.15
N ASP A 112 8.75 -11.32 4.70
CA ASP A 112 8.61 -9.96 5.19
C ASP A 112 7.60 -9.83 6.34
N VAL A 113 6.80 -10.87 6.62
CA VAL A 113 5.73 -10.85 7.64
C VAL A 113 6.21 -11.46 8.98
N PRO A 114 5.55 -11.15 10.11
CA PRO A 114 5.87 -11.80 11.39
C PRO A 114 5.73 -13.32 11.32
N THR A 115 6.64 -14.05 11.97
CA THR A 115 6.58 -15.52 12.08
C THR A 115 5.38 -15.99 12.90
N THR A 116 4.85 -15.12 13.77
CA THR A 116 3.62 -15.35 14.51
C THR A 116 2.44 -14.96 13.63
N SER A 117 1.75 -15.97 13.10
CA SER A 117 0.55 -15.79 12.31
C SER A 117 -0.42 -16.94 12.54
N ASP A 118 -1.71 -16.65 12.52
CA ASP A 118 -2.79 -17.59 12.80
C ASP A 118 -3.28 -18.32 11.54
N ILE A 119 -2.48 -18.36 10.47
CA ILE A 119 -2.87 -18.98 9.17
C ILE A 119 -3.37 -20.41 9.35
N GLU A 120 -2.77 -21.18 10.25
CA GLU A 120 -3.17 -22.57 10.51
C GLU A 120 -4.58 -22.71 11.11
N MET A 121 -5.17 -21.62 11.62
CA MET A 121 -6.58 -21.59 12.05
C MET A 121 -7.56 -21.51 10.88
N LEU A 122 -7.10 -21.17 9.69
CA LEU A 122 -7.92 -21.10 8.49
C LEU A 122 -8.14 -22.49 7.87
N GLU A 123 -9.26 -22.65 7.18
CA GLU A 123 -9.57 -23.83 6.35
C GLU A 123 -8.58 -23.97 5.19
N GLU A 124 -8.43 -25.17 4.60
CA GLU A 124 -7.54 -25.40 3.46
C GLU A 124 -7.90 -24.51 2.25
N GLU A 125 -9.20 -24.30 2.01
CA GLU A 125 -9.71 -23.32 1.06
C GLU A 125 -10.37 -22.16 1.80
N VAL A 126 -9.80 -20.97 1.67
CA VAL A 126 -10.25 -19.79 2.41
C VAL A 126 -11.11 -18.91 1.51
N THR A 127 -12.33 -18.64 1.95
CA THR A 127 -13.18 -17.63 1.31
C THR A 127 -12.73 -16.24 1.75
N ILE A 128 -12.39 -15.39 0.78
CA ILE A 128 -11.91 -14.03 0.99
C ILE A 128 -12.79 -13.01 0.26
N TYR A 129 -12.80 -11.79 0.78
CA TYR A 129 -13.58 -10.67 0.26
C TYR A 129 -12.72 -9.42 0.15
N ARG A 130 -13.02 -8.58 -0.84
CA ARG A 130 -12.38 -7.28 -0.99
C ARG A 130 -13.36 -6.26 -1.56
N GLY A 131 -13.38 -5.08 -0.94
CA GLY A 131 -14.02 -3.90 -1.49
C GLY A 131 -13.06 -3.19 -2.44
N LEU A 132 -13.47 -2.95 -3.68
CA LEU A 132 -12.59 -2.37 -4.71
C LEU A 132 -13.37 -1.57 -5.75
N SER A 133 -12.63 -0.81 -6.57
CA SER A 133 -13.18 -0.05 -7.70
C SER A 133 -13.47 -0.95 -8.91
N THR A 134 -14.34 -0.50 -9.80
CA THR A 134 -14.60 -1.18 -11.08
C THR A 134 -13.34 -1.31 -11.95
N ASP A 135 -12.43 -0.36 -11.86
CA ASP A 135 -11.18 -0.35 -12.63
C ASP A 135 -10.19 -1.40 -12.11
N GLU A 136 -10.03 -1.51 -10.79
CA GLU A 136 -9.24 -2.58 -10.16
C GLU A 136 -9.79 -3.95 -10.58
N PHE A 137 -11.12 -4.11 -10.55
CA PHE A 137 -11.78 -5.34 -11.00
C PHE A 137 -11.50 -5.66 -12.46
N ALA A 138 -11.65 -4.68 -13.35
CA ALA A 138 -11.43 -4.86 -14.79
C ALA A 138 -9.97 -5.22 -15.11
N SER A 139 -9.01 -4.63 -14.37
CA SER A 139 -7.59 -4.92 -14.52
C SER A 139 -7.18 -6.32 -14.08
N LYS A 140 -7.98 -6.96 -13.21
CA LYS A 140 -7.64 -8.20 -12.49
C LYS A 140 -6.33 -8.15 -11.68
N ASN A 141 -5.76 -6.97 -11.48
CA ASN A 141 -4.57 -6.75 -10.69
C ASN A 141 -4.99 -6.39 -9.25
N PHE A 142 -5.40 -7.41 -8.50
CA PHE A 142 -5.89 -7.22 -7.14
C PHE A 142 -4.73 -7.00 -6.16
N ALA A 143 -4.93 -6.09 -5.20
CA ALA A 143 -3.96 -5.94 -4.12
C ALA A 143 -3.94 -7.17 -3.19
N GLN A 144 -2.86 -7.32 -2.42
CA GLN A 144 -2.63 -8.48 -1.55
C GLN A 144 -3.47 -8.50 -0.27
N SER A 145 -4.04 -7.37 0.14
CA SER A 145 -4.87 -7.27 1.35
C SER A 145 -6.32 -7.64 1.05
N TRP A 146 -6.85 -8.63 1.77
CA TRP A 146 -8.22 -9.12 1.69
C TRP A 146 -8.76 -9.31 3.11
N THR A 147 -10.06 -9.52 3.25
CA THR A 147 -10.68 -9.86 4.54
C THR A 147 -11.49 -11.14 4.42
N ILE A 148 -11.53 -11.95 5.48
CA ILE A 148 -12.45 -13.10 5.55
C ILE A 148 -13.87 -12.68 5.97
N ASP A 149 -14.08 -11.42 6.38
CA ASP A 149 -15.39 -10.86 6.73
C ASP A 149 -15.99 -10.03 5.59
N ARG A 150 -17.09 -10.54 5.02
CA ARG A 150 -17.83 -9.86 3.96
C ARG A 150 -18.35 -8.47 4.35
N GLN A 151 -18.74 -8.25 5.61
CA GLN A 151 -19.25 -6.95 6.05
C GLN A 151 -18.13 -5.91 6.10
N ILE A 152 -16.92 -6.32 6.45
CA ILE A 152 -15.74 -5.45 6.44
C ILE A 152 -15.42 -5.03 5.01
N ALA A 153 -15.43 -5.97 4.06
CA ALA A 153 -15.27 -5.64 2.64
C ALA A 153 -16.35 -4.67 2.11
N LYS A 154 -17.60 -4.79 2.58
CA LYS A 154 -18.67 -3.85 2.24
C LYS A 154 -18.45 -2.47 2.82
N LYS A 155 -17.98 -2.37 4.07
CA LYS A 155 -17.64 -1.09 4.71
C LYS A 155 -16.56 -0.38 3.91
N PHE A 156 -15.47 -1.08 3.57
CA PHE A 156 -14.42 -0.51 2.71
C PHE A 156 -14.97 -0.08 1.34
N ALA A 157 -15.81 -0.90 0.70
CA ALA A 157 -16.44 -0.55 -0.57
C ALA A 157 -17.31 0.72 -0.46
N HIS A 158 -17.94 0.96 0.68
CA HIS A 158 -18.83 2.10 0.90
C HIS A 158 -18.08 3.36 1.36
N GLU A 159 -17.14 3.24 2.29
CA GLU A 159 -16.43 4.35 2.92
C GLU A 159 -15.36 4.93 1.99
N VAL A 160 -14.54 4.08 1.36
CA VAL A 160 -13.42 4.52 0.50
C VAL A 160 -13.93 5.03 -0.86
N TYR A 161 -15.07 4.50 -1.33
CA TYR A 161 -15.66 4.86 -2.61
C TYR A 161 -16.97 5.63 -2.45
N LYS A 162 -17.23 6.27 -1.31
CA LYS A 162 -18.47 7.05 -1.09
C LYS A 162 -18.71 8.11 -2.17
N ASP A 163 -17.63 8.69 -2.67
CA ASP A 163 -17.64 9.72 -3.72
C ASP A 163 -17.47 9.15 -5.14
N LYS A 164 -17.23 7.82 -5.29
CA LYS A 164 -17.14 7.12 -6.58
C LYS A 164 -18.38 6.25 -6.78
N ILE A 165 -18.97 6.33 -7.97
CA ILE A 165 -20.33 5.88 -8.27
C ILE A 165 -20.65 4.39 -7.98
N GLN A 166 -19.69 3.51 -7.69
CA GLN A 166 -19.96 2.15 -7.18
C GLN A 166 -18.67 1.44 -6.71
N GLY A 167 -18.40 1.43 -5.41
CA GLY A 167 -17.54 0.38 -4.84
C GLY A 167 -18.21 -0.98 -5.03
N ILE A 168 -17.45 -2.00 -5.43
CA ILE A 168 -17.94 -3.37 -5.56
C ILE A 168 -17.27 -4.27 -4.54
N VAL A 169 -17.99 -5.32 -4.12
CA VAL A 169 -17.43 -6.38 -3.28
C VAL A 169 -17.22 -7.62 -4.12
N VAL A 170 -15.98 -8.09 -4.15
CA VAL A 170 -15.58 -9.34 -4.81
C VAL A 170 -15.46 -10.43 -3.76
N LYS A 171 -15.96 -11.63 -4.10
CA LYS A 171 -15.73 -12.87 -3.35
C LYS A 171 -14.70 -13.71 -4.12
N GLY A 172 -13.66 -14.13 -3.43
CA GLY A 172 -12.66 -15.07 -3.91
C GLY A 172 -12.62 -16.32 -3.04
N VAL A 173 -12.06 -17.39 -3.59
CA VAL A 173 -11.56 -18.54 -2.83
C VAL A 173 -10.08 -18.68 -3.16
N VAL A 174 -9.26 -18.84 -2.13
CA VAL A 174 -7.82 -19.00 -2.25
C VAL A 174 -7.37 -20.18 -1.37
N SER A 175 -6.40 -20.95 -1.84
CA SER A 175 -5.79 -21.97 -0.99
C SER A 175 -5.01 -21.34 0.14
N ARG A 176 -5.09 -21.92 1.34
CA ARG A 176 -4.41 -21.45 2.56
C ARG A 176 -2.90 -21.31 2.39
N ASP A 177 -2.29 -22.18 1.57
CA ASP A 177 -0.86 -22.09 1.25
C ASP A 177 -0.48 -20.80 0.53
N LYS A 178 -1.42 -20.07 -0.08
CA LYS A 178 -1.20 -18.75 -0.69
C LYS A 178 -1.47 -17.58 0.23
N ILE A 179 -1.89 -17.82 1.47
CA ILE A 179 -1.96 -16.79 2.50
C ILE A 179 -0.59 -16.70 3.17
N ILE A 180 -0.05 -15.48 3.24
CA ILE A 180 1.25 -15.21 3.88
C ILE A 180 1.09 -14.63 5.28
N TYR A 181 -0.07 -14.06 5.62
CA TYR A 181 -0.34 -13.55 6.95
C TYR A 181 -1.83 -13.53 7.26
N PHE A 182 -2.16 -13.87 8.51
CA PHE A 182 -3.45 -13.71 9.16
C PHE A 182 -3.25 -13.51 10.67
N ASP A 183 -4.03 -12.62 11.26
CA ASP A 183 -4.12 -12.39 12.70
C ASP A 183 -5.59 -12.50 13.11
N ALA A 184 -5.93 -13.53 13.88
CA ALA A 184 -7.32 -13.79 14.27
C ALA A 184 -7.87 -12.70 15.22
N SER A 185 -6.98 -11.95 15.88
CA SER A 185 -7.34 -10.83 16.76
C SER A 185 -7.56 -9.51 16.01
N ASP A 186 -7.18 -9.45 14.73
CA ASP A 186 -7.37 -8.27 13.90
C ASP A 186 -8.86 -7.99 13.70
N LYS A 187 -9.27 -6.74 13.96
CA LYS A 187 -10.67 -6.32 13.82
C LYS A 187 -11.12 -6.32 12.36
N GLU A 188 -10.18 -6.12 11.43
CA GLU A 188 -10.45 -6.16 10.00
C GLU A 188 -10.48 -7.59 9.45
N GLN A 189 -10.09 -8.57 10.28
CA GLN A 189 -9.93 -9.97 9.89
C GLN A 189 -9.15 -10.06 8.58
N GLU A 190 -8.08 -9.27 8.46
CA GLU A 190 -7.29 -9.14 7.26
C GLU A 190 -6.47 -10.41 7.03
N VAL A 191 -6.52 -10.90 5.80
CA VAL A 191 -5.56 -11.87 5.27
C VAL A 191 -4.72 -11.19 4.18
N ILE A 192 -3.42 -11.46 4.22
CA ILE A 192 -2.49 -11.03 3.16
C ILE A 192 -2.20 -12.25 2.30
N ILE A 193 -2.47 -12.16 1.01
CA ILE A 193 -2.21 -13.21 0.03
C ILE A 193 -0.89 -12.96 -0.72
N GLU A 194 -0.29 -14.02 -1.26
CA GLU A 194 0.87 -13.92 -2.16
C GLU A 194 0.54 -13.04 -3.38
N TYR A 195 1.50 -12.20 -3.78
CA TYR A 195 1.34 -11.37 -4.97
C TYR A 195 1.20 -12.24 -6.21
N GLY A 196 0.12 -12.02 -6.98
CA GLY A 196 -0.18 -12.81 -8.17
C GLY A 196 -0.80 -14.18 -7.87
N ALA A 197 -1.19 -14.47 -6.62
CA ALA A 197 -1.92 -15.69 -6.30
C ALA A 197 -3.20 -15.80 -7.15
N GLU A 198 -3.46 -17.00 -7.67
CA GLU A 198 -4.70 -17.27 -8.40
C GLU A 198 -5.86 -17.28 -7.41
N ILE A 199 -6.81 -16.36 -7.61
CA ILE A 199 -8.04 -16.28 -6.83
C ILE A 199 -9.15 -16.86 -7.69
N PHE A 200 -9.77 -17.95 -7.23
CA PHE A 200 -10.97 -18.48 -7.86
C PHE A 200 -12.15 -17.57 -7.51
N ALA A 201 -12.29 -16.48 -8.26
CA ALA A 201 -13.34 -15.52 -8.07
C ALA A 201 -14.67 -16.06 -8.62
N GLN A 202 -15.54 -16.58 -7.75
CA GLN A 202 -16.95 -16.72 -8.11
C GLN A 202 -17.54 -15.32 -8.24
N THR A 203 -17.65 -14.85 -9.48
CA THR A 203 -18.07 -13.50 -9.82
C THR A 203 -19.56 -13.32 -9.52
N LYS A 204 -19.90 -13.06 -8.27
CA LYS A 204 -21.15 -12.38 -7.94
C LYS A 204 -20.81 -10.92 -7.69
N THR A 205 -21.00 -10.08 -8.70
CA THR A 205 -21.05 -8.63 -8.53
C THR A 205 -22.20 -8.32 -7.58
N ILE A 206 -21.90 -8.18 -6.29
CA ILE A 206 -22.88 -7.69 -5.33
C ILE A 206 -22.75 -6.18 -5.38
N LYS A 207 -23.69 -5.52 -6.06
CA LYS A 207 -23.81 -4.05 -5.99
C LYS A 207 -23.92 -3.66 -4.52
N ALA A 208 -23.14 -2.66 -4.10
CA ALA A 208 -23.33 -2.04 -2.80
C ALA A 208 -24.80 -1.62 -2.70
N VAL A 209 -25.50 -2.16 -1.70
CA VAL A 209 -26.89 -1.78 -1.44
C VAL A 209 -26.84 -0.37 -0.86
N SER A 210 -27.59 0.53 -1.49
CA SER A 210 -27.86 1.89 -1.04
C SER A 210 -28.39 1.93 0.38
#